data_AF-A0A0C1K2Z0-F1
#
_entry.id   AF-A0A0C1K2Z0-F1
#
_cell.length_a   1.000
_cell.length_b   1.000
_cell.length_c   1.000
_cell.angle_alpha   90.00
_cell.angle_beta   90.00
_cell.angle_gamma   90.00
#
_symmetry.space_group_name_H-M   'P 1'
#
loop_
_entity.id
_entity.type
_entity.pdbx_description
1 polymer ?
#
loop_
_entity_poly.entity_id
_entity_poly.type
_entity_poly.pdbx_seq_one_letter_code
_entity_poly.pdbx_strand_id
1 'polypeptide(L)' 'MKRHLDWCRNKIGKYGLTKISPDLIAHCRQELVEGITSKKTKRSYSTVNRYLASLSTVFTYEVKACGC' A
#
# COMPACT_ATOMS: atom_id res chain seq x y z
N MET A 1 -1.53 -0.97 16.72
CA MET A 1 -2.26 -0.47 15.53
C MET A 1 -1.28 0.03 14.46
N LYS A 2 -0.42 -0.83 13.86
CA LYS A 2 0.62 -0.40 12.88
C LYS A 2 0.89 -1.40 11.74
N ARG A 3 0.15 -2.52 11.66
CA ARG A 3 0.47 -3.66 10.78
C ARG A 3 0.34 -3.34 9.27
N HIS A 4 -0.56 -2.42 8.91
CA HIS A 4 -0.74 -1.98 7.52
C HIS A 4 0.34 -0.97 7.09
N LEU A 5 0.74 -0.06 7.98
CA LEU A 5 1.83 0.87 7.73
C LEU A 5 3.17 0.15 7.62
N ASP A 6 3.42 -0.86 8.46
CA ASP A 6 4.64 -1.68 8.40
C ASP A 6 4.73 -2.47 7.08
N TRP A 7 3.62 -3.07 6.65
CA TRP A 7 3.55 -3.72 5.34
C TRP A 7 3.79 -2.73 4.19
N CYS A 8 3.17 -1.55 4.25
CA CYS A 8 3.39 -0.50 3.25
C CYS A 8 4.86 -0.05 3.24
N ARG A 9 5.48 0.13 4.40
CA ARG A 9 6.88 0.51 4.52
C ARG A 9 7.82 -0.58 3.97
N ASN A 10 7.52 -1.86 4.21
CA ASN A 10 8.34 -2.95 3.72
C ASN A 10 8.21 -3.14 2.21
N LYS A 11 6.98 -3.02 1.67
CA LYS A 11 6.72 -3.12 0.23
C LYS A 11 7.18 -1.87 -0.50
N ILE A 12 6.60 -0.72 -0.18
CA ILE A 12 6.78 0.54 -0.92
C ILE A 12 8.05 1.25 -0.49
N GLY A 13 8.50 1.13 0.76
CA GLY A 13 9.76 1.75 1.20
C GLY A 13 11.02 1.16 0.52
N LYS A 14 10.90 0.03 -0.20
CA LYS A 14 11.95 -0.49 -1.08
C LYS A 14 11.89 0.09 -2.50
N TYR A 15 10.73 0.58 -2.93
CA TYR A 15 10.62 1.30 -4.19
C TYR A 15 11.02 2.75 -3.95
N GLY A 16 12.00 3.25 -4.70
CA GLY A 16 12.31 4.68 -4.68
C GLY A 16 11.06 5.50 -5.02
N LEU A 17 10.91 6.67 -4.41
CA LEU A 17 9.74 7.57 -4.54
C LEU A 17 9.33 7.81 -6.01
N THR A 18 10.30 7.77 -6.93
CA THR A 18 10.12 7.94 -8.39
C THR A 18 9.49 6.75 -9.11
N LYS A 19 9.53 5.56 -8.53
CA LYS A 19 8.94 4.32 -9.10
C LYS A 19 7.49 4.13 -8.67
N ILE A 20 6.96 5.03 -7.86
CA ILE A 20 5.63 4.82 -7.33
C ILE A 20 4.58 5.42 -8.25
N SER A 21 3.94 4.54 -9.01
CA SER A 21 2.92 4.87 -9.99
C SER A 21 1.57 4.27 -9.59
N PRO A 22 0.44 4.78 -10.11
CA PRO A 22 -0.88 4.16 -9.91
C PRO A 22 -0.91 2.66 -10.30
N ASP A 23 -0.07 2.25 -11.24
CA ASP A 23 0.12 0.84 -11.61
C ASP A 23 0.65 -0.02 -10.44
N LEU A 24 1.61 0.50 -9.67
CA LEU A 24 2.14 -0.15 -8.46
C LEU A 24 1.04 -0.31 -7.39
N ILE A 25 0.13 0.66 -7.29
CA ILE A 25 -1.01 0.61 -6.37
C ILE A 25 -1.99 -0.47 -6.79
N ALA A 26 -2.29 -0.58 -8.09
CA ALA A 26 -3.13 -1.64 -8.63
C ALA A 26 -2.52 -3.02 -8.36
N HIS A 27 -1.19 -3.15 -8.52
CA HIS A 27 -0.46 -4.36 -8.22
C HIS A 27 -0.51 -4.71 -6.72
N CYS A 28 -0.27 -3.74 -5.84
CA CYS A 28 -0.40 -3.92 -4.38
C CYS A 28 -1.82 -4.33 -3.96
N ARG A 29 -2.85 -3.80 -4.63
CA ARG A 29 -4.25 -4.19 -4.39
C ARG A 29 -4.47 -5.67 -4.73
N GLN A 30 -4.04 -6.11 -5.90
CA GLN A 30 -4.15 -7.51 -6.31
C GLN A 30 -3.43 -8.41 -5.31
N GLU A 31 -2.18 -8.07 -4.96
CA GLU A 31 -1.38 -8.84 -4.00
C GLU A 31 -2.01 -8.90 -2.59
N LEU A 32 -2.73 -7.86 -2.17
CA LEU A 32 -3.46 -7.86 -0.89
C LEU A 32 -4.73 -8.72 -0.92
N VAL A 33 -5.42 -8.75 -2.05
CA VAL A 33 -6.65 -9.54 -2.28
C VAL A 33 -6.31 -11.02 -2.44
N GLU A 34 -5.26 -11.33 -3.18
CA GLU A 34 -4.75 -12.69 -3.41
C GLU A 34 -3.93 -13.20 -2.22
N GLY A 35 -3.27 -12.29 -1.50
CA GLY A 35 -2.42 -12.58 -0.36
C GLY A 35 -3.17 -13.22 0.80
N ILE A 36 -2.77 -14.46 1.10
CA ILE A 36 -3.29 -15.22 2.23
C ILE A 36 -2.67 -14.66 3.53
N THR A 37 -3.51 -14.32 4.49
CA THR A 37 -3.04 -13.84 5.80
C THR A 37 -2.45 -15.00 6.62
N SER A 38 -1.72 -14.69 7.70
CA SER A 38 -1.20 -15.69 8.65
C SER A 38 -2.29 -16.62 9.22
N LYS A 39 -3.57 -16.24 9.10
CA LYS A 39 -4.73 -17.06 9.51
C LYS A 39 -5.27 -17.97 8.39
N LYS A 40 -4.51 -18.14 7.29
CA LYS A 40 -4.92 -18.87 6.07
C LYS A 40 -6.18 -18.32 5.38
N THR A 41 -6.63 -17.13 5.75
CA THR A 41 -7.80 -16.48 5.13
C THR A 41 -7.37 -15.35 4.21
N LYS A 42 -8.14 -15.12 3.14
CA LYS A 42 -8.00 -13.92 2.31
C LYS A 42 -8.34 -12.68 3.14
N ARG A 43 -7.67 -11.56 2.87
CA ARG A 43 -8.03 -10.29 3.51
C ARG A 43 -9.43 -9.88 3.03
N SER A 44 -10.28 -9.44 3.95
CA SER A 44 -11.55 -8.81 3.57
C SER A 44 -11.28 -7.54 2.78
N TYR A 45 -12.17 -7.24 1.82
CA TYR A 45 -12.14 -6.01 1.03
C TYR A 45 -12.02 -4.74 1.89
N SER A 46 -12.68 -4.71 3.05
CA SER A 46 -12.57 -3.59 4.01
C SER A 46 -11.13 -3.40 4.53
N THR A 47 -10.42 -4.51 4.76
CA THR A 47 -8.99 -4.47 5.15
C THR A 47 -8.13 -3.99 4.01
N VAL A 48 -8.37 -4.47 2.78
CA VAL A 48 -7.62 -4.03 1.59
C VAL A 48 -7.79 -2.51 1.37
N ASN A 49 -9.01 -2.00 1.49
CA ASN A 49 -9.29 -0.57 1.37
C ASN A 49 -8.57 0.27 2.44
N ARG A 50 -8.41 -0.23 3.67
CA ARG A 50 -7.61 0.49 4.69
C ARG A 50 -6.14 0.60 4.30
N TYR A 51 -5.56 -0.43 3.69
CA TYR A 51 -4.18 -0.38 3.21
C TYR A 51 -4.06 0.63 2.06
N LEU A 52 -4.99 0.58 1.10
CA LEU A 52 -5.01 1.51 -0.04
C LEU A 52 -5.22 2.97 0.39
N ALA A 53 -6.07 3.23 1.38
CA ALA A 53 -6.28 4.57 1.91
C ALA A 53 -4.99 5.12 2.56
N SER A 54 -4.29 4.31 3.36
CA SER A 54 -2.99 4.71 3.92
C SER A 54 -1.98 5.01 2.82
N LEU A 55 -1.92 4.17 1.79
CA LEU A 55 -1.04 4.38 0.65
C LEU A 55 -1.35 5.67 -0.11
N SER A 56 -2.63 5.91 -0.44
CA SER A 56 -3.09 7.14 -1.10
C SER A 56 -2.74 8.40 -0.30
N THR A 57 -2.80 8.32 1.03
CA THR A 57 -2.43 9.43 1.92
C THR A 57 -0.93 9.70 1.86
N VAL A 58 -0.10 8.65 1.90
CA VAL A 58 1.35 8.77 1.73
C VAL A 58 1.68 9.35 0.35
N PHE A 59 1.02 8.89 -0.73
CA PHE A 59 1.23 9.46 -2.07
C PHE A 59 0.89 10.94 -2.15
N THR A 60 -0.27 11.31 -1.63
CA THR A 60 -0.68 12.71 -1.62
C THR A 60 0.32 13.58 -0.84
N TYR A 61 0.86 13.07 0.27
CA TYR A 61 1.86 13.77 1.06
C TYR A 61 3.19 13.90 0.31
N GLU A 62 3.69 12.82 -0.30
CA GLU A 62 4.97 12.81 -1.02
C GLU A 62 4.92 13.65 -2.31
N VAL A 63 3.83 13.58 -3.09
CA VAL A 63 3.64 14.44 -4.27
C VAL A 63 3.61 15.91 -3.87
N LYS A 64 3.02 16.23 -2.70
CA LYS A 64 3.00 17.59 -2.17
C LYS A 64 4.37 18.02 -1.61
N ALA A 65 5.16 17.08 -1.08
CA ALA A 65 6.49 17.36 -0.52
C ALA A 65 7.58 17.48 -1.60
N CYS A 66 7.48 16.71 -2.68
CA CYS A 66 8.40 16.75 -3.83
C CYS A 66 7.99 17.80 -4.87
N GLY A 67 7.29 18.86 -4.44
CA GLY A 67 6.69 19.89 -5.30
C GLY A 67 7.63 20.39 -6.40
N CYS A 68 7.27 20.02 -7.64
CA CYS A 68 7.33 20.95 -8.76
C CYS A 68 6.00 21.70 -8.81
#